data_AF-B8MGE7-F1
#
_entry.id   AF-B8MGE7-F1
#
_cell.length_a   1.000
_cell.length_b   1.000
_cell.length_c   1.000
_cell.angle_alpha   90.00
_cell.angle_beta   90.00
_cell.angle_gamma   90.00
#
_symmetry.space_group_name_H-M   'P 1'
#
loop_
_entity.id
_entity.type
_entity.pdbx_description
1 polymer ?
#
loop_
_entity_poly.entity_id
_entity_poly.type
_entity_poly.pdbx_seq_one_letter_code
_entity_poly.pdbx_strand_id
1 'polypeptide(L)'
;MKIKNSAAISKFYRPSGLGSILWHELELCYGFVRRDLGTGLLPVPAFTLASLLYRKASTEEIYSVIPYAFIYGFLYLYTFVVANQIDGVNEDKVNKPDRPIVSGATTLQAAKIRWVILTLLYLAYSFHLGVEKPTILWILTTVAHNFLGFANFGPTKDGCMGAGCIAQLTAAWAIGGSPPEMGWRWIKYITLYMSWPIPLQDLRDVPGDRAVGRLTTPILLGDTICELSSPAKGTVM
;
A
#
# COMPACT_ATOMS: atom_id res chain seq x y z
N MET A 1 -12.77 -35.25 -6.08
CA MET A 1 -12.07 -35.56 -4.80
C MET A 1 -11.86 -34.26 -4.05
N LYS A 2 -12.62 -34.03 -2.97
CA LYS A 2 -12.62 -32.79 -2.18
C LYS A 2 -11.33 -32.68 -1.36
N ILE A 3 -10.52 -31.66 -1.59
CA ILE A 3 -9.37 -31.35 -0.73
C ILE A 3 -9.90 -30.56 0.48
N LYS A 4 -10.31 -31.28 1.52
CA LYS A 4 -10.31 -30.79 2.90
C LYS A 4 -8.86 -30.76 3.37
N ASN A 5 -8.29 -29.59 3.64
CA ASN A 5 -7.32 -29.39 4.74
C ASN A 5 -6.75 -27.95 4.74
N SER A 6 -7.56 -26.99 5.21
CA SER A 6 -7.04 -25.69 5.69
C SER A 6 -7.34 -25.46 7.19
N ALA A 7 -7.94 -26.46 7.87
CA ALA A 7 -8.39 -26.34 9.25
C ALA A 7 -7.39 -26.91 10.29
N ALA A 8 -6.18 -27.32 9.89
CA ALA A 8 -5.29 -28.09 10.78
C ALA A 8 -4.16 -27.28 11.44
N ILE A 9 -3.97 -25.99 11.10
CA ILE A 9 -2.87 -25.18 11.66
C ILE A 9 -3.31 -24.37 12.90
N SER A 10 -4.61 -24.24 13.18
CA SER A 10 -5.12 -23.31 14.20
C SER A 10 -5.31 -23.89 15.61
N LYS A 11 -4.64 -25.00 15.99
CA LYS A 11 -4.99 -25.72 17.24
C LYS A 11 -3.92 -25.80 18.33
N PHE A 12 -2.77 -25.16 18.18
CA PHE A 12 -1.75 -25.19 19.22
C PHE A 12 -1.32 -23.78 19.65
N TYR A 13 -1.54 -23.53 20.95
CA TYR A 13 -1.20 -22.35 21.74
C TYR A 13 -2.15 -21.14 21.65
N ARG A 14 -3.10 -21.06 22.61
CA ARG A 14 -3.74 -19.79 23.00
C ARG A 14 -3.04 -19.28 24.26
N PRO A 15 -2.15 -18.27 24.16
CA PRO A 15 -1.53 -17.69 25.35
C PRO A 15 -2.60 -17.07 26.27
N SER A 16 -2.48 -17.19 27.59
CA SER A 16 -3.46 -16.59 28.52
C SER A 16 -3.29 -15.08 28.63
N GLY A 17 -4.41 -14.37 28.82
CA GLY A 17 -4.48 -12.93 29.13
C GLY A 17 -3.72 -12.04 28.14
N LEU A 18 -2.64 -11.40 28.61
CA LEU A 18 -1.84 -10.44 27.83
C LEU A 18 -1.29 -11.05 26.53
N GLY A 19 -0.88 -12.31 26.57
CA GLY A 19 -0.34 -12.96 25.39
C GLY A 19 -1.42 -13.23 24.32
N SER A 20 -2.68 -13.49 24.72
CA SER A 20 -3.79 -13.59 23.74
C SER A 20 -4.07 -12.26 23.04
N ILE A 21 -3.92 -11.15 23.75
CA ILE A 21 -4.10 -9.81 23.19
C ILE A 21 -3.00 -9.51 22.18
N LEU A 22 -1.73 -9.75 22.55
CA LEU A 22 -0.60 -9.54 21.66
C LEU A 22 -0.68 -10.43 20.41
N TRP A 23 -1.05 -11.69 20.60
CA TRP A 23 -1.23 -12.61 19.48
C TRP A 23 -2.33 -12.15 18.53
N HIS A 24 -3.47 -11.73 19.07
CA HIS A 24 -4.57 -11.18 18.28
C HIS A 24 -4.15 -9.92 17.50
N GLU A 25 -3.37 -9.03 18.12
CA GLU A 25 -2.85 -7.84 17.45
C GLU A 25 -1.87 -8.18 16.32
N LEU A 26 -1.04 -9.21 16.48
CA LEU A 26 -0.18 -9.72 15.42
C LEU A 26 -0.97 -10.33 14.27
N GLU A 27 -2.01 -11.10 14.57
CA GLU A 27 -2.92 -11.66 13.56
C GLU A 27 -3.64 -10.56 12.78
N LEU A 28 -4.15 -9.52 13.48
CA LEU A 28 -4.78 -8.36 12.86
C LEU A 28 -3.79 -7.59 11.98
N CYS A 29 -2.61 -7.30 12.52
CA CYS A 29 -1.52 -6.66 11.80
C CYS A 29 -1.22 -7.38 10.49
N TYR A 30 -0.96 -8.69 10.56
CA TYR A 30 -0.73 -9.52 9.39
C TYR A 30 -1.93 -9.49 8.43
N GLY A 31 -3.15 -9.60 8.94
CA GLY A 31 -4.38 -9.51 8.17
C GLY A 31 -4.51 -8.21 7.36
N PHE A 32 -4.06 -7.09 7.92
CA PHE A 32 -4.06 -5.79 7.21
C PHE A 32 -3.01 -5.72 6.10
N VAL A 33 -1.78 -6.19 6.36
CA VAL A 33 -0.63 -5.89 5.48
C VAL A 33 -0.28 -7.00 4.47
N ARG A 34 -0.68 -8.26 4.73
CA ARG A 34 -0.15 -9.46 4.04
C ARG A 34 -0.24 -9.44 2.51
N ARG A 35 -1.23 -8.76 1.94
CA ARG A 35 -1.47 -8.72 0.48
C ARG A 35 -0.53 -7.75 -0.23
N ASP A 36 0.08 -6.84 0.53
CA ASP A 36 0.79 -5.66 0.02
C ASP A 36 2.24 -5.58 0.54
N LEU A 37 2.72 -6.61 1.25
CA LEU A 37 4.10 -6.66 1.78
C LEU A 37 5.16 -6.50 0.68
N GLY A 38 4.96 -7.16 -0.47
CA GLY A 38 5.94 -7.12 -1.56
C GLY A 38 6.09 -5.72 -2.17
N THR A 39 5.00 -5.00 -2.35
CA THR A 39 4.95 -3.70 -3.03
C THR A 39 5.14 -2.52 -2.07
N GLY A 40 4.61 -2.61 -0.85
CA GLY A 40 4.65 -1.52 0.11
C GLY A 40 5.83 -1.56 1.08
N LEU A 41 6.30 -2.73 1.49
CA LEU A 41 7.37 -2.85 2.50
C LEU A 41 8.75 -2.99 1.86
N LEU A 42 8.94 -3.97 0.97
CA LEU A 42 10.29 -4.37 0.49
C LEU A 42 11.08 -3.28 -0.27
N PRO A 43 10.46 -2.35 -1.02
CA PRO A 43 11.22 -1.32 -1.72
C PRO A 43 12.02 -0.40 -0.79
N VAL A 44 11.53 -0.15 0.43
CA VAL A 44 12.19 0.77 1.38
C VAL A 44 13.56 0.27 1.84
N PRO A 45 13.70 -0.91 2.47
CA PRO A 45 15.01 -1.43 2.86
C PRO A 45 15.90 -1.70 1.64
N ALA A 46 15.34 -2.12 0.49
CA ALA A 46 16.11 -2.35 -0.72
C ALA A 46 16.73 -1.05 -1.29
N PHE A 47 15.96 0.03 -1.37
CA PHE A 47 16.45 1.31 -1.89
C PHE A 47 17.33 2.05 -0.88
N THR A 48 17.10 1.84 0.42
CA THR A 48 18.02 2.25 1.49
C THR A 48 19.37 1.55 1.33
N LEU A 49 19.37 0.23 1.10
CA LEU A 49 20.58 -0.55 0.84
C LEU A 49 21.30 -0.03 -0.40
N ALA A 50 20.58 0.28 -1.49
CA ALA A 50 21.17 0.87 -2.69
C ALA A 50 21.89 2.20 -2.38
N SER A 51 21.29 3.07 -1.57
CA SER A 51 21.93 4.30 -1.10
C SER A 51 23.18 4.01 -0.26
N LEU A 52 23.11 3.08 0.70
CA LEU A 52 24.26 2.71 1.54
C LEU A 52 25.43 2.18 0.72
N LEU A 53 25.15 1.30 -0.24
CA LEU A 53 26.15 0.75 -1.15
C LEU A 53 26.75 1.84 -2.06
N TYR A 54 25.94 2.78 -2.53
CA TYR A 54 26.40 3.87 -3.39
C TYR A 54 27.48 4.73 -2.73
N ARG A 55 27.31 5.07 -1.44
CA ARG A 55 28.32 5.82 -0.67
C ARG A 55 29.38 4.94 -0.01
N LYS A 56 29.41 3.64 -0.32
CA LYS A 56 30.37 2.66 0.21
C LYS A 56 30.34 2.57 1.75
N ALA A 57 29.14 2.56 2.33
CA ALA A 57 28.93 2.35 3.76
C ALA A 57 29.60 1.05 4.25
N SER A 58 30.05 1.03 5.50
CA SER A 58 30.60 -0.19 6.09
C SER A 58 29.50 -1.23 6.33
N THR A 59 29.90 -2.49 6.44
CA THR A 59 28.98 -3.59 6.77
C THR A 59 28.25 -3.35 8.10
N GLU A 60 28.96 -2.82 9.10
CA GLU A 60 28.39 -2.46 10.41
C GLU A 60 27.30 -1.40 10.27
N GLU A 61 27.57 -0.36 9.49
CA GLU A 61 26.61 0.71 9.24
C GLU A 61 25.38 0.18 8.51
N ILE A 62 25.54 -0.70 7.52
CA ILE A 62 24.42 -1.34 6.82
C ILE A 62 23.53 -2.09 7.82
N TYR A 63 24.10 -2.93 8.68
CA TYR A 63 23.32 -3.65 9.69
C TYR A 63 22.63 -2.73 10.68
N SER A 64 23.23 -1.57 10.99
CA SER A 64 22.62 -0.60 11.89
C SER A 64 21.46 0.18 11.25
N VAL A 65 21.54 0.54 9.97
CA VAL A 65 20.56 1.42 9.31
C VAL A 65 19.34 0.65 8.78
N ILE A 66 19.53 -0.58 8.28
CA ILE A 66 18.46 -1.34 7.63
C ILE A 66 17.24 -1.60 8.53
N PRO A 67 17.36 -1.90 9.83
CA PRO A 67 16.22 -2.01 10.73
C PRO A 67 15.34 -0.75 10.77
N TYR A 68 15.94 0.44 10.73
CA TYR A 68 15.20 1.70 10.71
C TYR A 68 14.39 1.85 9.42
N ALA A 69 15.00 1.50 8.27
CA ALA A 69 14.31 1.46 6.99
C ALA A 69 13.15 0.45 6.96
N PHE A 70 13.33 -0.73 7.58
CA PHE A 70 12.25 -1.71 7.71
C PHE A 70 11.07 -1.17 8.52
N ILE A 71 11.32 -0.53 9.67
CA ILE A 71 10.25 0.05 10.49
C ILE A 71 9.55 1.18 9.73
N TYR A 72 10.31 2.05 9.07
CA TYR A 72 9.75 3.13 8.26
C TYR A 72 8.87 2.58 7.13
N GLY A 73 9.36 1.60 6.37
CA GLY A 73 8.62 0.96 5.29
C GLY A 73 7.37 0.22 5.77
N PHE A 74 7.44 -0.37 6.97
CA PHE A 74 6.29 -1.01 7.59
C PHE A 74 5.21 0.01 7.96
N LEU A 75 5.58 1.14 8.58
CA LEU A 75 4.65 2.23 8.90
C LEU A 75 4.07 2.89 7.64
N TYR A 76 4.88 3.10 6.61
CA TYR A 76 4.46 3.58 5.28
C TYR A 76 3.34 2.69 4.70
N LEU A 77 3.58 1.38 4.66
CA LEU A 77 2.61 0.41 4.16
C LEU A 77 1.37 0.36 5.04
N TYR A 78 1.57 0.21 6.36
CA TYR A 78 0.49 -0.08 7.29
C TYR A 78 -0.52 1.08 7.38
N THR A 79 -0.03 2.32 7.37
CA THR A 79 -0.87 3.52 7.36
C THR A 79 -1.80 3.55 6.14
N PHE A 80 -1.29 3.20 4.97
CA PHE A 80 -2.08 3.20 3.74
C PHE A 80 -3.11 2.06 3.69
N VAL A 81 -2.71 0.82 3.99
CA VAL A 81 -3.63 -0.32 3.89
C VAL A 81 -4.78 -0.24 4.90
N VAL A 82 -4.55 0.33 6.09
CA VAL A 82 -5.65 0.54 7.05
C VAL A 82 -6.62 1.60 6.51
N ALA A 83 -6.12 2.72 5.97
CA ALA A 83 -6.97 3.74 5.35
C ALA A 83 -7.79 3.18 4.17
N ASN A 84 -7.14 2.41 3.31
CA ASN A 84 -7.76 1.76 2.16
C ASN A 84 -8.89 0.82 2.60
N GLN A 85 -8.68 0.00 3.63
CA GLN A 85 -9.73 -0.89 4.12
C GLN A 85 -10.87 -0.15 4.83
N ILE A 86 -10.61 1.00 5.46
CA ILE A 86 -11.64 1.85 6.07
C ILE A 86 -12.59 2.40 5.00
N ASP A 87 -12.07 2.89 3.88
CA ASP A 87 -12.88 3.42 2.77
C ASP A 87 -13.49 2.29 1.92
N GLY A 88 -12.71 1.25 1.63
CA GLY A 88 -13.03 0.18 0.70
C GLY A 88 -13.95 -0.93 1.21
N VAL A 89 -14.66 -0.77 2.34
CA VAL A 89 -15.43 -1.86 2.96
C VAL A 89 -16.42 -2.54 1.99
N ASN A 90 -17.12 -1.76 1.15
CA ASN A 90 -18.10 -2.31 0.23
C ASN A 90 -17.46 -2.99 -1.00
N GLU A 91 -16.36 -2.43 -1.50
CA GLU A 91 -15.55 -3.02 -2.56
C GLU A 91 -14.93 -4.35 -2.09
N ASP A 92 -14.37 -4.34 -0.87
CA ASP A 92 -13.67 -5.48 -0.28
C ASP A 92 -14.59 -6.67 0.02
N LYS A 93 -15.89 -6.44 0.28
CA LYS A 93 -16.87 -7.52 0.38
C LYS A 93 -16.92 -8.39 -0.88
N VAL A 94 -16.65 -7.78 -2.04
CA VAL A 94 -16.64 -8.46 -3.34
C VAL A 94 -15.25 -9.06 -3.60
N ASN A 95 -14.21 -8.24 -3.54
CA ASN A 95 -12.87 -8.63 -4.01
C ASN A 95 -12.03 -9.36 -2.95
N LYS A 96 -12.21 -9.01 -1.68
CA LYS A 96 -11.25 -9.31 -0.59
C LYS A 96 -11.99 -9.62 0.74
N PRO A 97 -12.92 -10.61 0.76
CA PRO A 97 -13.81 -10.86 1.91
C PRO A 97 -13.08 -11.30 3.18
N ASP A 98 -11.83 -11.73 3.05
CA ASP A 98 -10.93 -12.11 4.13
C ASP A 98 -10.28 -10.91 4.87
N ARG A 99 -10.48 -9.66 4.41
CA ARG A 99 -9.88 -8.48 5.04
C ARG A 99 -10.42 -8.28 6.48
N PRO A 100 -9.59 -7.80 7.42
CA PRO A 100 -9.97 -7.67 8.84
C PRO A 100 -11.30 -6.97 9.13
N ILE A 101 -11.62 -5.88 8.42
CA ILE A 101 -12.87 -5.14 8.66
C ILE A 101 -14.08 -5.91 8.10
N VAL A 102 -13.96 -6.46 6.89
CA VAL A 102 -15.06 -7.18 6.21
C VAL A 102 -15.37 -8.51 6.89
N SER A 103 -14.34 -9.25 7.29
CA SER A 103 -14.47 -10.53 8.00
C SER A 103 -14.99 -10.38 9.45
N GLY A 104 -15.06 -9.15 9.97
CA GLY A 104 -15.45 -8.87 11.35
C GLY A 104 -14.35 -9.15 12.38
N ALA A 105 -13.10 -9.38 11.95
CA ALA A 105 -11.97 -9.54 12.87
C ALA A 105 -11.67 -8.25 13.65
N THR A 106 -12.03 -7.09 13.11
CA THR A 106 -11.99 -5.80 13.82
C THR A 106 -13.18 -4.91 13.40
N THR A 107 -13.53 -3.94 14.25
CA THR A 107 -14.61 -2.98 13.93
C THR A 107 -14.07 -1.80 13.12
N LEU A 108 -14.95 -1.13 12.37
CA LEU A 108 -14.59 0.07 11.64
C LEU A 108 -14.07 1.19 12.57
N GLN A 109 -14.67 1.33 13.77
CA GLN A 109 -14.23 2.30 14.76
C GLN A 109 -12.82 2.00 15.28
N ALA A 110 -12.52 0.72 15.58
CA ALA A 110 -11.19 0.30 16.01
C ALA A 110 -10.15 0.51 14.90
N ALA A 111 -10.50 0.22 13.64
CA ALA A 111 -9.63 0.50 12.50
C ALA A 111 -9.33 1.99 12.33
N LYS A 112 -10.31 2.88 12.51
CA LYS A 112 -10.10 4.35 12.48
C LYS A 112 -9.15 4.82 13.57
N ILE A 113 -9.32 4.34 14.81
CA ILE A 113 -8.41 4.65 15.91
C ILE A 113 -6.99 4.15 15.59
N ARG A 114 -6.87 2.91 15.11
CA ARG A 114 -5.59 2.33 14.67
C ARG A 114 -4.93 3.20 13.60
N TRP A 115 -5.68 3.66 12.60
CA TRP A 115 -5.14 4.49 11.53
C TRP A 115 -4.59 5.83 12.05
N VAL A 116 -5.30 6.50 12.96
CA VAL A 116 -4.81 7.74 13.58
C VAL A 116 -3.52 7.50 14.36
N ILE A 117 -3.47 6.44 15.18
CA ILE A 117 -2.28 6.10 15.96
C ILE A 117 -1.10 5.78 15.03
N LEU A 118 -1.30 4.95 14.02
CA LEU A 118 -0.26 4.60 13.04
C LEU A 118 0.25 5.83 12.28
N THR A 119 -0.65 6.73 11.88
CA THR A 119 -0.28 7.96 11.17
C THR A 119 0.57 8.88 12.05
N LEU A 120 0.21 9.02 13.33
CA LEU A 120 0.99 9.81 14.29
C LEU A 120 2.36 9.19 14.57
N LEU A 121 2.43 7.87 14.74
CA LEU A 121 3.69 7.14 14.91
C LEU A 121 4.58 7.25 13.67
N TYR A 122 4.00 7.10 12.49
CA TYR A 122 4.71 7.24 11.21
C TYR A 122 5.29 8.65 11.05
N LEU A 123 4.50 9.68 11.32
CA LEU A 123 4.95 11.07 11.26
C LEU A 123 6.05 11.34 12.30
N ALA A 124 5.86 10.94 13.57
CA ALA A 124 6.86 11.12 14.62
C ALA A 124 8.18 10.41 14.30
N TYR A 125 8.10 9.17 13.79
CA TYR A 125 9.27 8.41 13.38
C TYR A 125 9.98 9.03 12.18
N SER A 126 9.23 9.64 11.26
CA SER A 126 9.82 10.35 10.12
C SER A 126 10.65 11.57 10.53
N PHE A 127 10.23 12.31 11.57
CA PHE A 127 11.02 13.40 12.13
C PHE A 127 12.30 12.90 12.78
N HIS A 128 12.24 11.76 13.48
CA HIS A 128 13.43 11.12 14.05
C HIS A 128 14.45 10.73 12.97
N LEU A 129 13.98 10.31 11.78
CA LEU A 129 14.81 9.92 10.65
C LEU A 129 15.17 11.08 9.70
N GLY A 130 14.60 12.27 9.87
CA GLY A 130 14.80 13.41 8.95
C GLY A 130 14.17 13.23 7.57
N VAL A 131 13.05 12.51 7.48
CA VAL A 131 12.31 12.22 6.23
C VAL A 131 10.84 12.66 6.31
N GLU A 132 10.57 13.74 7.02
CA GLU A 132 9.21 14.25 7.24
C GLU A 132 8.53 14.72 5.96
N LYS A 133 9.28 15.32 5.02
CA LYS A 133 8.72 15.83 3.74
C LYS A 133 8.10 14.72 2.87
N PRO A 134 8.82 13.63 2.51
CA PRO A 134 8.21 12.53 1.78
C PRO A 134 7.11 11.82 2.60
N THR A 135 7.24 11.80 3.93
CA THR A 135 6.20 11.23 4.80
C THR A 135 4.89 12.03 4.73
N ILE A 136 4.96 13.35 4.82
CA ILE A 136 3.80 14.24 4.70
C ILE A 136 3.17 14.08 3.31
N LEU A 137 3.98 14.00 2.24
CA LEU A 137 3.47 13.71 0.90
C LEU A 137 2.65 12.42 0.91
N TRP A 138 3.17 11.34 1.50
CA TRP A 138 2.43 10.07 1.55
C TRP A 138 1.16 10.12 2.38
N ILE A 139 1.16 10.82 3.52
CA ILE A 139 -0.03 11.01 4.35
C ILE A 139 -1.10 11.78 3.55
N LEU A 140 -0.74 12.88 2.91
CA LEU A 140 -1.65 13.68 2.08
C LEU A 140 -2.19 12.87 0.90
N THR A 141 -1.34 12.10 0.22
CA THR A 141 -1.74 11.20 -0.85
C THR A 141 -2.66 10.09 -0.35
N THR A 142 -2.41 9.53 0.83
CA THR A 142 -3.27 8.51 1.45
C THR A 142 -4.65 9.08 1.76
N VAL A 143 -4.73 10.31 2.28
CA VAL A 143 -6.00 11.00 2.52
C VAL A 143 -6.71 11.31 1.20
N ALA A 144 -6.00 11.82 0.21
CA ALA A 144 -6.58 12.12 -1.10
C ALA A 144 -7.15 10.87 -1.78
N HIS A 145 -6.36 9.80 -1.82
CA HIS A 145 -6.73 8.51 -2.39
C HIS A 145 -7.99 7.95 -1.73
N ASN A 146 -7.99 7.82 -0.39
CA ASN A 146 -9.02 7.06 0.32
C ASN A 146 -10.20 7.90 0.79
N PHE A 147 -10.03 9.18 1.10
CA PHE A 147 -11.11 9.96 1.74
C PHE A 147 -11.59 11.16 0.91
N LEU A 148 -10.85 11.56 -0.14
CA LEU A 148 -11.25 12.64 -1.05
C LEU A 148 -11.68 12.13 -2.43
N GLY A 149 -11.86 10.81 -2.57
CA GLY A 149 -12.41 10.19 -3.78
C GLY A 149 -11.44 10.06 -4.95
N PHE A 150 -10.13 10.31 -4.78
CA PHE A 150 -9.17 10.17 -5.88
C PHE A 150 -9.06 8.72 -6.36
N ALA A 151 -9.35 7.73 -5.51
CA ALA A 151 -9.44 6.34 -5.90
C ALA A 151 -10.60 6.02 -6.86
N ASN A 152 -11.59 6.92 -7.00
CA ASN A 152 -12.78 6.67 -7.81
C ASN A 152 -12.57 6.88 -9.31
N PHE A 153 -11.46 7.52 -9.69
CA PHE A 153 -11.12 7.79 -11.09
C PHE A 153 -9.69 7.33 -11.37
N GLY A 154 -9.52 6.56 -12.44
CA GLY A 154 -8.26 5.89 -12.77
C GLY A 154 -7.02 6.78 -12.75
N PRO A 155 -6.97 7.87 -13.54
CA PRO A 155 -5.82 8.77 -13.55
C PRO A 155 -5.45 9.37 -12.19
N THR A 156 -6.43 9.70 -11.34
CA THR A 156 -6.16 10.23 -9.99
C THR A 156 -5.72 9.14 -9.02
N LYS A 157 -6.28 7.93 -9.15
CA LYS A 157 -5.87 6.74 -8.39
C LYS A 157 -4.42 6.38 -8.72
N ASP A 158 -4.10 6.25 -9.99
CA ASP A 158 -2.76 5.91 -10.48
C ASP A 158 -1.75 7.01 -10.13
N GLY A 159 -2.16 8.27 -10.23
CA GLY A 159 -1.35 9.43 -9.81
C GLY A 159 -1.02 9.39 -8.31
N CYS A 160 -1.97 9.00 -7.45
CA CYS A 160 -1.70 8.80 -6.03
C CYS A 160 -0.67 7.70 -5.81
N MET A 161 -0.78 6.57 -6.51
CA MET A 161 0.20 5.49 -6.39
C MET A 161 1.59 5.90 -6.89
N GLY A 162 1.67 6.71 -7.95
CA GLY A 162 2.91 7.33 -8.41
C GLY A 162 3.53 8.28 -7.38
N ALA A 163 2.73 9.14 -6.76
CA ALA A 163 3.16 10.01 -5.67
C ALA A 163 3.65 9.20 -4.45
N GLY A 164 2.99 8.07 -4.14
CA GLY A 164 3.44 7.12 -3.14
C GLY A 164 4.81 6.53 -3.47
N CYS A 165 5.02 6.09 -4.71
CA CYS A 165 6.33 5.60 -5.16
C CYS A 165 7.43 6.66 -4.97
N ILE A 166 7.17 7.92 -5.33
CA ILE A 166 8.11 9.04 -5.12
C ILE A 166 8.40 9.22 -3.63
N ALA A 167 7.36 9.29 -2.79
CA ALA A 167 7.51 9.46 -1.34
C ALA A 167 8.33 8.32 -0.72
N GLN A 168 7.98 7.08 -1.03
CA GLN A 168 8.62 5.87 -0.52
C GLN A 168 10.11 5.83 -0.85
N LEU A 169 10.47 6.03 -2.13
CA LEU A 169 11.85 5.93 -2.59
C LEU A 169 12.69 7.15 -2.18
N THR A 170 12.09 8.34 -2.10
CA THR A 170 12.78 9.54 -1.59
C THR A 170 13.18 9.35 -0.13
N ALA A 171 12.27 8.86 0.71
CA ALA A 171 12.57 8.57 2.10
C ALA A 171 13.60 7.46 2.26
N ALA A 172 13.45 6.36 1.52
CA ALA A 172 14.39 5.24 1.56
C ALA A 172 15.82 5.65 1.18
N TRP A 173 15.98 6.46 0.13
CA TRP A 173 17.28 6.99 -0.26
C TRP A 173 17.88 7.90 0.82
N ALA A 174 17.07 8.80 1.39
CA ALA A 174 17.50 9.71 2.44
C ALA A 174 17.94 8.98 3.71
N ILE A 175 17.21 7.93 4.13
CA ILE A 175 17.60 7.06 5.27
C ILE A 175 18.98 6.44 5.04
N GLY A 176 19.31 6.09 3.79
CA GLY A 176 20.64 5.56 3.45
C GLY A 176 21.74 6.62 3.41
N GLY A 177 21.43 7.91 3.45
CA GLY A 177 22.38 9.01 3.63
C GLY A 177 23.25 9.37 2.41
N SER A 178 22.85 9.00 1.19
CA SER A 178 23.60 9.38 -0.03
C SER A 178 23.14 10.72 -0.62
N PRO A 179 23.98 11.36 -1.47
CA PRO A 179 23.61 12.59 -2.18
C PRO A 179 22.28 12.44 -2.95
N PRO A 180 21.40 13.45 -2.92
CA PRO A 180 20.04 13.35 -3.44
C PRO A 180 19.99 13.28 -4.97
N GLU A 181 21.01 13.76 -5.69
CA GLU A 181 21.00 13.87 -7.15
C GLU A 181 20.90 12.49 -7.82
N MET A 182 21.67 11.52 -7.32
CA MET A 182 21.65 10.15 -7.83
C MET A 182 20.34 9.45 -7.48
N GLY A 183 19.88 9.61 -6.23
CA GLY A 183 18.59 9.06 -5.79
C GLY A 183 17.44 9.58 -6.65
N TRP A 184 17.37 10.89 -6.84
CA TRP A 184 16.33 11.53 -7.66
C TRP A 184 16.33 11.04 -9.12
N ARG A 185 17.52 10.79 -9.69
CA ARG A 185 17.62 10.23 -11.04
C ARG A 185 16.91 8.88 -11.15
N TRP A 186 17.18 7.97 -10.22
CA TRP A 186 16.57 6.64 -10.21
C TRP A 186 15.10 6.66 -9.81
N ILE A 187 14.71 7.51 -8.85
CA ILE A 187 13.31 7.69 -8.46
C ILE A 187 12.46 8.03 -9.68
N LYS A 188 12.89 8.98 -10.52
CA LYS A 188 12.15 9.33 -11.76
C LYS A 188 11.97 8.14 -12.69
N TYR A 189 13.02 7.36 -12.93
CA TYR A 189 12.94 6.21 -13.83
C TYR A 189 12.06 5.09 -13.27
N ILE A 190 12.16 4.83 -11.97
CA ILE A 190 11.34 3.81 -11.31
C ILE A 190 9.88 4.25 -11.28
N THR A 191 9.58 5.50 -10.90
CA THR A 191 8.20 6.00 -10.89
C THR A 191 7.60 6.02 -12.30
N LEU A 192 8.36 6.42 -13.32
CA LEU A 192 7.91 6.36 -14.71
C LEU A 192 7.64 4.91 -15.15
N TYR A 193 8.53 3.97 -14.79
CA TYR A 193 8.29 2.55 -15.05
C TYR A 193 7.03 2.06 -14.34
N MET A 194 6.82 2.46 -13.08
CA MET A 194 5.69 2.03 -12.26
C MET A 194 4.33 2.53 -12.77
N SER A 195 4.30 3.57 -13.62
CA SER A 195 3.05 4.04 -14.22
C SER A 195 2.36 2.98 -15.10
N TRP A 196 3.09 1.92 -15.50
CA TRP A 196 2.54 0.81 -16.27
C TRP A 196 2.04 -0.36 -15.40
N PRO A 197 2.81 -0.91 -14.44
CA PRO A 197 2.34 -1.96 -13.53
C PRO A 197 1.24 -1.53 -12.55
N ILE A 198 1.15 -0.24 -12.19
CA ILE A 198 0.14 0.24 -11.23
C ILE A 198 -1.29 -0.05 -11.74
N PRO A 199 -1.71 0.43 -12.92
CA PRO A 199 -3.04 0.13 -13.45
C PRO A 199 -3.28 -1.36 -13.72
N LEU A 200 -2.23 -2.12 -14.06
CA LEU A 200 -2.36 -3.55 -14.34
C LEU A 200 -2.74 -4.36 -13.10
N GLN A 201 -2.33 -3.93 -11.91
CA GLN A 201 -2.69 -4.62 -10.66
C GLN A 201 -4.19 -4.46 -10.34
N ASP A 202 -4.77 -3.33 -10.75
CA ASP A 202 -6.19 -3.01 -10.55
C ASP A 202 -7.14 -3.88 -11.37
N LEU A 203 -6.66 -4.65 -12.36
CA LEU A 203 -7.48 -5.61 -13.10
C LEU A 203 -8.19 -6.61 -12.17
N ARG A 204 -7.57 -6.93 -11.03
CA ARG A 204 -8.14 -7.84 -10.01
C ARG A 204 -9.27 -7.21 -9.23
N ASP A 205 -9.32 -5.89 -9.19
CA ASP A 205 -10.26 -5.11 -8.39
C ASP A 205 -11.50 -4.66 -9.20
N VAL A 206 -11.50 -4.86 -10.53
CA VAL A 206 -12.60 -4.49 -11.43
C VAL A 206 -14.00 -4.93 -10.95
N PRO A 207 -14.24 -6.18 -10.47
CA PRO A 207 -15.57 -6.56 -10.01
C PRO A 207 -16.09 -5.70 -8.85
N GLY A 208 -15.26 -5.48 -7.83
CA GLY A 208 -15.59 -4.60 -6.70
C GLY A 208 -15.66 -3.12 -7.10
N ASP A 209 -14.73 -2.63 -7.94
CA ASP A 209 -14.74 -1.26 -8.45
C ASP A 209 -16.05 -0.95 -9.19
N ARG A 210 -16.51 -1.86 -10.07
CA ARG A 210 -17.81 -1.72 -10.75
C ARG A 210 -18.97 -1.77 -9.77
N ALA A 211 -18.91 -2.62 -8.74
CA ALA A 211 -19.96 -2.73 -7.73
C ALA A 211 -20.16 -1.45 -6.90
N VAL A 212 -19.11 -0.64 -6.75
CA VAL A 212 -19.17 0.66 -6.05
C VAL A 212 -19.17 1.87 -7.00
N GLY A 213 -19.26 1.65 -8.31
CA GLY A 213 -19.37 2.71 -9.32
C GLY A 213 -18.08 3.48 -9.62
N ARG A 214 -16.91 2.89 -9.36
CA ARG A 214 -15.61 3.52 -9.70
C ARG A 214 -15.31 3.39 -11.19
N LEU A 215 -14.60 4.39 -11.70
CA LEU A 215 -14.12 4.47 -13.08
C LEU A 215 -12.59 4.34 -13.08
N THR A 216 -12.09 3.18 -12.67
CA THR A 216 -10.64 2.91 -12.62
C THR A 216 -10.05 2.72 -14.02
N THR A 217 -8.73 2.87 -14.16
CA THR A 217 -8.05 2.83 -15.47
C THR A 217 -8.35 1.57 -16.27
N PRO A 218 -8.39 0.36 -15.68
CA PRO A 218 -8.82 -0.83 -16.42
C PRO A 218 -10.26 -0.76 -16.95
N ILE A 219 -11.18 -0.16 -16.19
CA ILE A 219 -12.58 0.04 -16.60
C ILE A 219 -12.64 1.02 -17.77
N LEU A 220 -12.02 2.20 -17.63
CA LEU A 220 -12.01 3.24 -18.67
C LEU A 220 -11.41 2.74 -19.98
N LEU A 221 -10.29 2.03 -19.92
CA LEU A 221 -9.65 1.46 -21.11
C LEU A 221 -10.50 0.35 -21.75
N GLY A 222 -11.08 -0.53 -20.94
CA GLY A 222 -11.97 -1.58 -21.43
C GLY A 222 -13.21 -1.04 -22.13
N ASP A 223 -13.87 -0.05 -21.51
CA ASP A 223 -15.07 0.59 -22.06
C ASP A 223 -14.75 1.32 -23.38
N THR A 224 -13.60 2.01 -23.46
CA THR A 224 -13.13 2.67 -24.70
C THR A 224 -12.87 1.68 -25.84
N ILE A 225 -12.26 0.53 -25.55
CA ILE A 225 -12.01 -0.52 -26.55
C ILE A 225 -13.34 -1.14 -27.01
N CYS A 226 -14.29 -1.37 -26.11
CA CYS A 226 -15.63 -1.85 -26.46
C CYS A 226 -16.39 -0.86 -27.36
N GLU A 227 -16.28 0.46 -27.11
CA GLU A 227 -16.89 1.48 -27.97
C GLU A 227 -16.27 1.51 -29.37
N LEU A 228 -14.93 1.46 -29.47
CA LEU A 228 -14.22 1.45 -30.75
C LEU A 228 -14.45 0.17 -31.58
N SER A 229 -14.69 -0.96 -30.91
CA SER A 229 -14.94 -2.26 -31.54
C SER A 229 -16.41 -2.51 -31.86
N SER A 230 -17.32 -1.69 -31.33
CA SER A 230 -18.73 -1.76 -31.69
C SER A 230 -18.91 -1.21 -33.11
N PRO A 231 -19.60 -1.92 -34.02
CA PRO A 231 -19.87 -1.39 -35.35
C PRO A 231 -20.58 -0.04 -35.19
N ALA A 232 -20.06 0.99 -35.85
CA ALA A 232 -20.63 2.33 -35.82
C ALA A 232 -22.14 2.19 -36.00
N LYS A 233 -22.93 2.63 -35.01
CA LYS A 233 -24.39 2.70 -35.15
C LYS A 233 -24.64 3.60 -36.35
N GLY A 234 -24.89 2.97 -37.50
CA GLY A 234 -25.26 3.66 -38.72
C GLY A 234 -26.43 4.56 -38.36
N THR A 235 -26.25 5.86 -38.59
CA THR A 235 -27.33 6.82 -38.60
C THR A 235 -28.36 6.32 -39.60
N VAL A 236 -29.42 5.69 -39.10
CA VAL A 236 -30.61 5.43 -39.90
C VAL A 236 -31.30 6.79 -40.00
N MET A 237 -31.02 7.49 -41.10
CA MET A 237 -31.91 8.54 -41.64
C MET A 237 -32.96 7.88 -42.54
#